data_AF-A0A7S2KD95-F1
#
_entry.id   AF-A0A7S2KD95-F1
#
_cell.length_a   1.000
_cell.length_b   1.000
_cell.length_c   1.000
_cell.angle_alpha   90.00
_cell.angle_beta   90.00
_cell.angle_gamma   90.00
#
_symmetry.space_group_name_H-M   'P 1'
#
loop_
_entity.id
_entity.type
_entity.pdbx_description
1 polymer ?
#
loop_
_entity_poly.entity_id
_entity_poly.type
_entity_poly.pdbx_seq_one_letter_code
_entity_poly.pdbx_strand_id
1 'polypeptide(L)'
;QIQDSPHADTNNFITQMSQMNDKNSLREDDNVDPGMYVSPGSIKTMFGMSGATDKPGFQPTVQVLHLKDISHADAANKRWKVTISDGTHYFSGVVAHQLAQMVDSGDITQHAIKSISKGDVCICINKG
;
A
#
# COMPACT_ATOMS: atom_id res chain seq x y z
N GLN A 1 -18.05 -10.78 81.83
CA GLN A 1 -17.87 -9.37 82.22
C GLN A 1 -17.85 -8.55 80.95
N ILE A 2 -18.75 -7.58 80.88
CA ILE A 2 -18.84 -6.55 79.86
C ILE A 2 -17.73 -5.54 80.13
N GLN A 3 -17.02 -5.08 79.10
CA GLN A 3 -16.47 -3.74 79.10
C GLN A 3 -16.39 -3.22 77.66
N ASP A 4 -17.23 -2.20 77.44
CA ASP A 4 -17.44 -1.43 76.23
C ASP A 4 -16.42 -0.28 76.09
N SER A 5 -16.14 0.05 74.82
CA SER A 5 -15.99 1.42 74.26
C SER A 5 -14.66 2.21 74.44
N PRO A 6 -14.43 3.32 73.68
CA PRO A 6 -14.27 3.44 72.21
C PRO A 6 -13.16 4.49 71.84
N HIS A 7 -13.22 5.07 70.63
CA HIS A 7 -12.46 6.24 70.08
C HIS A 7 -11.07 5.97 69.46
N ALA A 8 -10.67 6.54 68.32
CA ALA A 8 -11.33 7.37 67.31
C ALA A 8 -10.48 7.35 66.02
N ASP A 9 -11.19 7.43 64.89
CA ASP A 9 -10.87 8.08 63.62
C ASP A 9 -9.40 8.32 63.22
N THR A 10 -9.02 7.72 62.10
CA THR A 10 -8.00 8.29 61.22
C THR A 10 -8.43 8.20 59.76
N ASN A 11 -9.23 9.20 59.37
CA ASN A 11 -9.10 9.98 58.13
C ASN A 11 -8.75 9.23 56.84
N ASN A 12 -9.81 8.94 56.08
CA ASN A 12 -10.06 9.52 54.74
C ASN A 12 -8.86 10.25 54.12
N PHE A 13 -8.08 9.59 53.25
CA PHE A 13 -7.25 10.31 52.28
C PHE A 13 -6.88 9.53 51.00
N ILE A 14 -7.69 8.56 50.55
CA ILE A 14 -7.50 7.97 49.20
C ILE A 14 -8.87 7.72 48.54
N THR A 15 -9.62 8.80 48.28
CA THR A 15 -10.73 8.77 47.32
C THR A 15 -10.87 10.14 46.66
N GLN A 16 -9.86 10.54 45.89
CA GLN A 16 -9.96 11.56 44.84
C GLN A 16 -8.92 11.27 43.76
N MET A 17 -9.20 10.30 42.88
CA MET A 17 -8.68 10.28 41.51
C MET A 17 -9.68 9.56 40.60
N SER A 18 -10.93 10.05 40.63
CA SER A 18 -11.91 9.85 39.58
C SER A 18 -12.34 11.23 39.11
N GLN A 19 -11.57 11.78 38.17
CA GLN A 19 -11.93 12.88 37.25
C GLN A 19 -10.67 13.31 36.48
N MET A 20 -10.28 12.49 35.50
CA MET A 20 -9.43 12.93 34.38
C MET A 20 -9.67 12.01 33.17
N ASN A 21 -10.95 11.80 32.86
CA ASN A 21 -11.38 11.63 31.47
C ASN A 21 -11.91 12.99 31.07
N ASP A 22 -11.22 13.67 30.16
CA ASP A 22 -11.81 14.23 28.96
C ASP A 22 -10.85 15.21 28.29
N LYS A 23 -10.72 15.02 26.96
CA LYS A 23 -10.12 15.92 25.98
C LYS A 23 -8.60 15.88 25.85
N ASN A 24 -8.05 14.69 25.60
CA ASN A 24 -7.01 14.62 24.58
C ASN A 24 -7.73 14.56 23.23
N SER A 25 -7.97 15.75 22.68
CA SER A 25 -8.48 15.98 21.34
C SER A 25 -7.51 15.30 20.36
N LEU A 26 -7.82 14.06 19.98
CA LEU A 26 -7.32 13.49 18.75
C LEU A 26 -7.81 14.44 17.66
N ARG A 27 -6.88 15.27 17.17
CA ARG A 27 -7.04 15.98 15.92
C ARG A 27 -7.16 14.91 14.84
N GLU A 28 -8.39 14.53 14.53
CA GLU A 28 -8.75 13.92 13.26
C GLU A 28 -8.71 15.03 12.18
N ASP A 29 -7.55 15.67 12.03
CA ASP A 29 -7.25 16.61 10.94
C ASP A 29 -6.28 15.95 9.94
N ASP A 30 -6.34 14.63 9.81
CA ASP A 30 -5.72 13.92 8.69
C ASP A 30 -6.78 13.68 7.62
N ASN A 31 -7.32 14.78 7.09
CA ASN A 31 -7.80 14.81 5.71
C ASN A 31 -6.55 14.76 4.80
N VAL A 32 -5.80 13.67 4.96
CA VAL A 32 -4.77 13.25 4.02
C VAL A 32 -5.57 12.97 2.77
N ASP A 33 -5.56 13.95 1.86
CA ASP A 33 -5.85 13.71 0.45
C ASP A 33 -5.30 12.32 0.14
N PRO A 34 -6.10 11.35 -0.34
CA PRO A 34 -5.61 10.01 -0.65
C PRO A 34 -4.73 10.10 -1.90
N GLY A 35 -3.68 10.94 -1.83
CA GLY A 35 -2.61 11.09 -2.77
C GLY A 35 -2.07 9.71 -2.98
N MET A 36 -2.27 9.21 -4.19
CA MET A 36 -2.09 7.81 -4.53
C MET A 36 -0.77 7.28 -3.96
N TYR A 37 -0.85 6.56 -2.85
CA TYR A 37 0.32 6.00 -2.22
C TYR A 37 0.72 4.75 -2.97
N VAL A 38 2.00 4.66 -3.35
CA VAL A 38 2.58 3.38 -3.79
C VAL A 38 2.57 2.39 -2.63
N SER A 39 2.44 1.09 -2.93
CA SER A 39 2.30 0.01 -1.95
C SER A 39 3.66 -0.62 -1.62
N PRO A 40 4.38 -0.21 -0.56
CA PRO A 40 5.78 -0.59 -0.35
C PRO A 40 5.95 -2.10 -0.13
N GLY A 41 7.02 -2.67 -0.68
CA GLY A 41 7.33 -4.11 -0.60
C GLY A 41 6.41 -5.03 -1.42
N SER A 42 5.46 -4.47 -2.17
CA SER A 42 4.56 -5.24 -3.01
C SER A 42 5.26 -5.94 -4.18
N ILE A 43 6.31 -5.35 -4.75
CA ILE A 43 7.12 -5.99 -5.81
C ILE A 43 7.77 -7.26 -5.29
N LYS A 44 8.40 -7.20 -4.11
CA LYS A 44 9.00 -8.39 -3.48
C LYS A 44 7.95 -9.47 -3.22
N THR A 45 6.73 -9.07 -2.86
CA THR A 45 5.61 -10.00 -2.68
C THR A 45 5.20 -10.63 -4.01
N MET A 46 5.03 -9.85 -5.09
CA MET A 46 4.70 -10.35 -6.43
C MET A 46 5.69 -11.42 -6.92
N PHE A 47 6.99 -11.21 -6.73
CA PHE A 47 8.03 -12.15 -7.21
C PHE A 47 8.43 -13.23 -6.20
N GLY A 48 8.20 -13.00 -4.91
CA GLY A 48 8.46 -13.95 -3.83
C GLY A 48 7.37 -15.01 -3.67
N MET A 49 6.20 -14.82 -4.27
CA MET A 49 5.11 -15.80 -4.34
C MET A 49 5.43 -16.93 -5.33
N SER A 50 6.54 -17.64 -5.11
CA SER A 50 6.81 -18.91 -5.79
C SER A 50 5.89 -19.98 -5.19
N GLY A 51 4.67 -20.12 -5.75
CA GLY A 51 3.68 -21.11 -5.33
C GLY A 51 2.68 -20.65 -4.26
N ALA A 52 2.67 -19.37 -3.88
CA ALA A 52 1.65 -18.85 -2.96
C ALA A 52 0.39 -18.49 -3.74
N THR A 53 -0.70 -19.17 -3.38
CA THR A 53 -2.09 -18.82 -3.66
C THR A 53 -2.28 -17.33 -3.89
N ASP A 54 -2.79 -16.98 -5.08
CA ASP A 54 -3.31 -15.67 -5.43
C ASP A 54 -4.02 -15.08 -4.21
N LYS A 55 -3.42 -14.10 -3.51
CA LYS A 55 -4.13 -13.42 -2.43
C LYS A 55 -5.31 -12.72 -3.10
N PRO A 56 -6.56 -13.17 -2.88
CA PRO A 56 -7.69 -12.56 -3.55
C PRO A 56 -7.76 -11.09 -3.10
N GLY A 57 -7.77 -10.17 -4.06
CA GLY A 57 -7.76 -8.74 -3.79
C GLY A 57 -6.38 -8.09 -3.64
N PHE A 58 -5.27 -8.81 -3.85
CA PHE A 58 -3.96 -8.17 -3.93
C PHE A 58 -3.83 -7.35 -5.22
N GLN A 59 -4.00 -6.04 -5.08
CA GLN A 59 -3.92 -5.05 -6.17
C GLN A 59 -2.92 -3.95 -5.79
N PRO A 60 -1.60 -4.21 -5.91
CA PRO A 60 -0.61 -3.26 -5.44
C PRO A 60 -0.60 -2.01 -6.31
N THR A 61 -0.45 -0.86 -5.66
CA THR A 61 -0.30 0.43 -6.34
C THR A 61 1.18 0.72 -6.57
N VAL A 62 1.57 0.97 -7.80
CA VAL A 62 2.95 1.23 -8.20
C VAL A 62 3.04 2.49 -9.04
N GLN A 63 4.24 3.08 -9.10
CA GLN A 63 4.55 4.17 -10.00
C GLN A 63 5.30 3.66 -11.23
N VAL A 64 4.90 4.10 -12.41
CA VAL A 64 5.65 3.91 -13.65
C VAL A 64 6.86 4.86 -13.64
N LEU A 65 8.07 4.31 -13.60
CA LEU A 65 9.30 5.10 -13.63
C LEU A 65 9.76 5.39 -15.06
N HIS A 66 9.69 4.38 -15.93
CA HIS A 66 10.12 4.49 -17.33
C HIS A 66 9.20 3.70 -18.25
N LEU A 67 8.97 4.24 -19.44
CA LEU A 67 8.22 3.60 -20.50
C LEU A 67 8.96 3.80 -21.82
N LYS A 68 9.31 2.70 -22.49
CA LYS A 68 10.12 2.72 -23.71
C LYS A 68 9.50 1.81 -24.78
N ASP A 69 9.31 2.36 -25.97
CA ASP A 69 8.96 1.56 -27.15
C ASP A 69 10.15 0.66 -27.52
N ILE A 70 9.88 -0.64 -27.64
CA ILE A 70 10.84 -1.68 -28.07
C ILE A 70 10.29 -2.45 -29.28
N SER A 71 9.31 -1.90 -29.99
CA SER A 71 8.86 -2.44 -31.26
C SER A 71 10.00 -2.50 -32.28
N HIS A 72 10.00 -3.56 -33.08
CA HIS A 72 10.86 -3.65 -34.26
C HIS A 72 10.18 -2.93 -35.43
N ALA A 73 10.90 -2.76 -36.55
CA ALA A 73 10.46 -1.99 -37.72
C ALA A 73 9.05 -2.33 -38.25
N ASP A 74 8.52 -3.52 -37.93
CA ASP A 74 7.10 -3.84 -38.12
C ASP A 74 6.22 -3.24 -37.01
N ALA A 75 5.61 -2.09 -37.32
CA ALA A 75 4.64 -1.40 -36.47
C ALA A 75 3.40 -2.24 -36.08
N ALA A 76 3.21 -3.41 -36.72
CA ALA A 76 2.11 -4.33 -36.43
C ALA A 76 2.22 -4.99 -35.03
N ASN A 77 3.41 -5.02 -34.41
CA ASN A 77 3.61 -5.63 -33.10
C ASN A 77 4.25 -4.66 -32.10
N LYS A 78 3.46 -3.66 -31.67
CA LYS A 78 3.87 -2.73 -30.61
C LYS A 78 4.21 -3.48 -29.33
N ARG A 79 5.42 -3.24 -28.82
CA ARG A 79 5.90 -3.78 -27.55
C ARG A 79 6.51 -2.65 -26.75
N TRP A 80 6.12 -2.54 -25.49
CA TRP A 80 6.59 -1.49 -24.60
C TRP A 80 7.32 -2.11 -23.42
N LYS A 81 8.54 -1.67 -23.15
CA LYS A 81 9.25 -1.97 -21.91
C LYS A 81 8.82 -0.95 -20.86
N VAL A 82 8.44 -1.45 -19.69
CA VAL A 82 8.02 -0.63 -18.55
C VAL A 82 8.88 -0.94 -17.33
N THR A 83 9.26 0.10 -16.59
CA THR A 83 9.86 0.00 -15.27
C THR A 83 8.90 0.59 -14.25
N ILE A 84 8.57 -0.17 -13.21
CA ILE A 84 7.66 0.23 -12.13
C ILE A 84 8.37 0.22 -10.78
N SER A 85 7.88 1.01 -9.83
CA SER A 85 8.37 1.09 -8.45
C SER A 85 7.22 1.02 -7.46
N ASP A 86 7.46 0.32 -6.35
CA ASP A 86 6.55 0.29 -5.21
C ASP A 86 6.96 1.27 -4.09
N GLY A 87 7.96 2.12 -4.35
CA GLY A 87 8.56 3.04 -3.38
C GLY A 87 9.78 2.46 -2.63
N THR A 88 10.00 1.15 -2.69
CA THR A 88 11.12 0.46 -2.03
C THR A 88 11.92 -0.43 -2.96
N HIS A 89 11.27 -0.99 -3.96
CA HIS A 89 11.83 -1.88 -4.97
C HIS A 89 11.39 -1.38 -6.34
N TYR A 90 12.16 -1.77 -7.37
CA TYR A 90 11.79 -1.53 -8.76
C TYR A 90 11.79 -2.85 -9.53
N PHE A 91 10.99 -2.88 -10.59
CA PHE A 91 10.89 -4.02 -11.49
C PHE A 91 10.79 -3.54 -12.94
N SER A 92 11.35 -4.29 -13.89
CA SER A 92 11.23 -4.00 -15.33
C SER A 92 10.67 -5.19 -16.09
N GLY A 93 9.68 -4.94 -16.93
CA GLY A 93 9.01 -5.96 -17.75
C GLY A 93 8.53 -5.41 -19.08
N VAL A 94 7.74 -6.21 -19.81
CA VAL A 94 7.09 -5.81 -21.06
C VAL A 94 5.59 -5.67 -20.80
N VAL A 95 4.98 -4.60 -21.30
CA VAL A 95 3.54 -4.37 -21.24
C VAL A 95 2.84 -5.45 -22.09
N ALA A 96 1.77 -6.02 -21.55
CA ALA A 96 0.99 -7.02 -22.27
C ALA A 96 0.40 -6.42 -23.56
N HIS A 97 0.29 -7.23 -24.62
CA HIS A 97 -0.23 -6.75 -25.90
C HIS A 97 -1.64 -6.16 -25.76
N GLN A 98 -2.52 -6.77 -24.96
CA GLN A 98 -3.87 -6.26 -24.73
C GLN A 98 -3.93 -4.89 -24.03
N LEU A 99 -2.81 -4.41 -23.48
CA LEU A 99 -2.70 -3.12 -22.78
C LEU A 99 -1.88 -2.09 -23.55
N ALA A 100 -1.37 -2.44 -24.73
CA ALA A 100 -0.61 -1.50 -25.57
C ALA A 100 -1.45 -0.24 -25.91
N GLN A 101 -2.77 -0.40 -26.08
CA GLN A 101 -3.69 0.71 -26.30
C GLN A 101 -3.77 1.69 -25.12
N MET A 102 -3.50 1.24 -23.90
CA MET A 102 -3.45 2.12 -22.72
C MET A 102 -2.19 3.01 -22.73
N VAL A 103 -1.11 2.57 -23.38
CA VAL A 103 0.05 3.43 -23.60
C VAL A 103 -0.28 4.48 -24.67
N ASP A 104 -0.88 4.04 -25.78
CA ASP A 104 -1.22 4.93 -26.90
C ASP A 104 -2.28 6.00 -26.51
N SER A 105 -3.22 5.67 -25.63
CA SER A 105 -4.23 6.60 -25.10
C SER A 105 -3.70 7.52 -23.99
N GLY A 106 -2.50 7.27 -23.47
CA GLY A 106 -1.90 8.05 -22.39
C GLY A 106 -2.32 7.61 -20.98
N ASP A 107 -3.12 6.55 -20.84
CA ASP A 107 -3.47 5.99 -19.53
C ASP A 107 -2.26 5.43 -18.80
N ILE A 108 -1.33 4.78 -19.51
CA ILE A 108 -0.03 4.36 -18.99
C ILE A 108 1.03 5.34 -19.52
N THR A 109 1.46 6.24 -18.65
CA THR A 109 2.50 7.23 -18.94
C THR A 109 3.60 7.16 -17.91
N GLN A 110 4.76 7.73 -18.24
CA GLN A 110 5.83 7.89 -17.27
C GLN A 110 5.33 8.73 -16.08
N HIS A 111 5.71 8.32 -14.87
CA HIS A 111 5.29 8.87 -13.58
C HIS A 111 3.83 8.61 -13.18
N ALA A 112 3.04 7.91 -14.01
CA ALA A 112 1.69 7.50 -13.64
C ALA A 112 1.71 6.54 -12.45
N ILE A 113 0.74 6.69 -11.55
CA ILE A 113 0.52 5.78 -10.42
C ILE A 113 -0.66 4.88 -10.77
N LYS A 114 -0.48 3.55 -10.65
CA LYS A 114 -1.46 2.55 -11.10
C LYS A 114 -1.55 1.39 -10.12
N SER A 115 -2.77 0.97 -9.84
CA SER A 115 -3.04 -0.31 -9.18
C SER A 115 -2.93 -1.43 -10.21
N ILE A 116 -2.18 -2.47 -9.89
CA ILE A 116 -1.99 -3.64 -10.75
C ILE A 116 -2.99 -4.71 -10.35
N SER A 117 -3.94 -5.04 -11.22
CA SER A 117 -4.81 -6.21 -11.03
C SER A 117 -4.24 -7.45 -11.70
N LYS A 118 -4.79 -8.61 -11.34
CA LYS A 118 -4.52 -9.88 -12.02
C LYS A 118 -4.98 -9.78 -13.49
N GLY A 119 -4.05 -9.51 -14.40
CA GLY A 119 -4.29 -9.33 -15.83
C GLY A 119 -3.76 -8.00 -16.42
N ASP A 120 -3.52 -7.00 -15.56
CA ASP A 120 -3.09 -5.64 -15.94
C ASP A 120 -1.58 -5.55 -16.21
N VAL A 121 -0.83 -6.60 -15.91
CA VAL A 121 0.54 -6.74 -16.40
C VAL A 121 0.75 -8.22 -16.68
N CYS A 122 0.77 -8.60 -17.96
CA CYS A 122 1.29 -9.89 -18.35
C CYS A 122 2.82 -9.80 -18.23
N ILE A 123 3.33 -10.00 -17.01
CA ILE A 123 4.75 -9.96 -16.72
C ILE A 123 5.36 -11.24 -17.29
N CYS A 124 5.89 -11.17 -18.51
CA CYS A 124 6.82 -12.18 -18.99
C CYS A 124 8.13 -12.01 -18.23
N ILE A 125 8.28 -12.72 -17.10
CA ILE A 125 9.58 -12.89 -16.47
C ILE A 125 10.37 -13.79 -17.41
N ASN A 126 11.28 -13.20 -18.20
CA ASN A 126 12.29 -13.98 -18.87
C ASN A 126 13.20 -14.54 -17.76
N LYS A 127 12.97 -15.79 -17.36
CA LYS A 127 13.97 -16.55 -16.62
C LYS A 127 15.10 -16.82 -17.61
N GLY A 128 16.17 -16.05 -17.51
CA GLY A 128 17.45 -16.39 -18.13
C GLY A 128 18.01 -17.67 -17.53
#